data_AF-A0A7J5EX78-F1
#
_entry.id   AF-A0A7J5EX78-F1
#
_cell.length_a   1.000
_cell.length_b   1.000
_cell.length_c   1.000
_cell.angle_alpha   90.00
_cell.angle_beta   90.00
_cell.angle_gamma   90.00
#
_symmetry.space_group_name_H-M   'P 1'
#
loop_
_entity.id
_entity.type
_entity.pdbx_description
1 polymer ?
#
loop_
_entity_poly.entity_id
_entity_poly.type
_entity_poly.pdbx_seq_one_letter_code
_entity_poly.pdbx_strand_id
1 'polypeptide(L)'
;MSGLRGRIVLSRKGFDSTAGGCASPILPDGTMISLPIPDPRSAIRYRDITVHGNDVGRLVADLSGGAYTGAARAHLDPDLVASAFPRKRGWCPVFGQAGGEQTVLARAGVGAGDVFLFFGWFRR
;
A
#
# COMPACT_ATOMS: atom_id res chain seq x y z
N MET A 1 -14.08 33.70 9.18
CA MET A 1 -13.38 32.74 8.30
C MET A 1 -12.37 31.97 9.16
N SER A 2 -12.73 30.79 9.66
CA SER A 2 -11.75 29.95 10.38
C SER A 2 -10.82 29.33 9.34
N GLY A 3 -9.53 29.65 9.39
CA GLY A 3 -8.55 29.05 8.48
C GLY A 3 -8.61 27.52 8.58
N LEU A 4 -8.66 26.85 7.43
CA LEU A 4 -8.49 25.40 7.30
C LEU A 4 -7.11 25.03 7.88
N ARG A 5 -7.06 24.59 9.14
CA ARG A 5 -5.90 23.86 9.68
C ARG A 5 -6.12 22.37 9.40
N GLY A 6 -5.94 21.96 8.14
CA GLY A 6 -5.88 20.55 7.80
C GLY A 6 -4.57 19.94 8.29
N ARG A 7 -4.61 18.78 8.94
CA ARG A 7 -3.43 18.00 9.32
C ARG A 7 -2.94 17.22 8.11
N ILE A 8 -1.62 17.04 8.05
CA ILE A 8 -0.99 16.10 7.12
C ILE A 8 -0.54 14.90 7.95
N VAL A 9 -1.06 13.73 7.62
CA VAL A 9 -0.67 12.45 8.22
C VAL A 9 0.25 11.73 7.24
N LEU A 10 1.51 11.54 7.64
CA LEU A 10 2.47 10.75 6.88
C LEU A 10 2.34 9.29 7.28
N SER A 11 2.09 8.39 6.33
CA SER A 11 1.94 6.97 6.61
C SER A 11 2.80 6.13 5.66
N ARG A 12 3.79 5.43 6.23
CA ARG A 12 4.62 4.51 5.47
C ARG A 12 3.82 3.24 5.14
N LYS A 13 3.88 2.79 3.89
CA LYS A 13 3.13 1.64 3.38
C LYS A 13 3.98 0.81 2.41
N GLY A 14 3.53 -0.40 2.15
CA GLY A 14 4.17 -1.35 1.25
C GLY A 14 5.39 -2.05 1.85
N PHE A 15 6.23 -2.62 0.99
CA PHE A 15 7.48 -3.26 1.40
C PHE A 15 8.47 -2.27 2.04
N ASP A 16 9.17 -2.72 3.07
CA ASP A 16 10.34 -2.09 3.64
C ASP A 16 11.40 -3.12 4.08
N SER A 17 12.43 -2.70 4.82
CA SER A 17 13.50 -3.60 5.29
C SER A 17 13.04 -4.67 6.28
N THR A 18 11.91 -4.45 6.95
CA THR A 18 11.34 -5.34 7.97
C THR A 18 10.16 -6.15 7.41
N ALA A 19 9.30 -5.52 6.63
CA ALA A 19 8.16 -6.13 5.96
C ALA A 19 8.49 -6.31 4.48
N GLY A 20 8.76 -7.54 4.04
CA GLY A 20 9.01 -7.86 2.63
C GLY A 20 10.49 -7.85 2.23
N GLY A 21 11.31 -6.99 2.84
CA GLY A 21 12.77 -7.07 2.78
C GLY A 21 13.42 -6.48 1.53
N CYS A 22 12.68 -5.77 0.68
CA CYS A 22 13.22 -5.12 -0.51
C CYS A 22 12.50 -3.82 -0.87
N ALA A 23 13.12 -3.00 -1.72
CA ALA A 23 12.53 -1.78 -2.22
C ALA A 23 11.52 -2.06 -3.33
N SER A 24 10.45 -1.26 -3.38
CA SER A 24 9.53 -1.19 -4.51
C SER A 24 10.22 -0.61 -5.76
N PRO A 25 9.86 -1.05 -6.97
CA PRO A 25 10.55 -0.60 -8.18
C PRO A 25 10.07 0.78 -8.65
N ILE A 26 11.02 1.55 -9.18
CA ILE A 26 10.78 2.66 -10.08
C ILE A 26 11.17 2.17 -11.47
N LEU A 27 10.19 1.98 -12.35
CA LEU A 27 10.39 1.45 -13.70
C LEU A 27 11.16 2.46 -14.59
N PRO A 28 11.71 2.01 -15.74
CA PRO A 28 12.49 2.88 -16.64
C PRO A 28 11.74 4.11 -17.15
N ASP A 29 10.42 4.03 -17.28
CA ASP A 29 9.54 5.13 -17.68
C ASP A 29 9.19 6.09 -16.51
N GLY A 30 9.72 5.82 -15.31
CA GLY A 30 9.43 6.57 -14.09
C GLY A 30 8.21 6.09 -13.32
N THR A 31 7.48 5.08 -13.82
CA THR A 31 6.33 4.50 -13.12
C THR A 31 6.79 3.89 -11.80
N MET A 32 6.22 4.34 -10.68
CA MET A 32 6.49 3.77 -9.36
C MET A 32 5.42 2.74 -9.03
N ILE A 33 5.83 1.52 -8.66
CA ILE A 33 4.90 0.46 -8.25
C ILE A 33 5.13 0.16 -6.79
N SER A 34 4.25 0.65 -5.91
CA SER A 34 4.31 0.28 -4.50
C SER A 34 3.93 -1.18 -4.33
N LEU A 35 4.87 -2.02 -3.88
CA LEU A 35 4.58 -3.43 -3.58
C LEU A 35 3.65 -3.51 -2.35
N PRO A 36 2.52 -4.23 -2.41
CA PRO A 36 1.59 -4.37 -1.29
C PRO A 36 2.24 -5.02 -0.07
N ILE A 37 1.71 -4.79 1.13
CA ILE A 37 2.33 -5.29 2.38
C ILE A 37 2.20 -6.82 2.44
N PRO A 38 3.25 -7.59 2.77
CA PRO A 38 3.10 -9.03 3.02
C PRO A 38 2.17 -9.31 4.19
N ASP A 39 1.15 -10.14 3.96
CA ASP A 39 0.22 -10.54 5.01
C ASP A 39 -0.30 -11.97 4.77
N PRO A 40 0.17 -12.98 5.54
CA PRO A 40 -0.27 -14.36 5.38
C PRO A 40 -1.75 -14.57 5.73
N ARG A 41 -2.41 -13.62 6.40
CA ARG A 41 -3.84 -13.70 6.76
C ARG A 41 -4.75 -13.11 5.68
N SER A 42 -4.21 -12.33 4.75
CA SER A 42 -4.99 -11.71 3.67
C SER A 42 -5.59 -12.75 2.72
N ALA A 43 -6.80 -12.50 2.23
CA ALA A 43 -7.42 -13.33 1.19
C ALA A 43 -6.77 -13.16 -0.19
N ILE A 44 -6.10 -12.03 -0.43
CA ILE A 44 -5.52 -11.64 -1.72
C ILE A 44 -4.11 -12.22 -1.85
N ARG A 45 -3.78 -12.76 -3.03
CA ARG A 45 -2.42 -13.19 -3.37
C ARG A 45 -1.77 -12.23 -4.35
N TYR A 46 -0.44 -12.15 -4.37
CA TYR A 46 0.26 -11.21 -5.26
C TYR A 46 -0.04 -11.44 -6.75
N ARG A 47 -0.18 -12.70 -7.18
CA ARG A 47 -0.54 -13.01 -8.58
C ARG A 47 -1.92 -12.51 -9.01
N ASP A 48 -2.77 -12.15 -8.04
CA ASP A 48 -4.11 -11.65 -8.33
C ASP A 48 -4.11 -10.11 -8.48
N ILE A 49 -2.93 -9.46 -8.33
CA ILE A 49 -2.79 -8.00 -8.30
C ILE A 49 -2.07 -7.52 -9.55
N THR A 50 -2.63 -6.50 -10.21
CA THR A 50 -2.03 -5.85 -11.38
C THR A 50 -1.98 -4.33 -11.19
N VAL A 51 -0.79 -3.74 -11.07
CA VAL A 51 -0.64 -2.29 -10.86
C VAL A 51 -0.04 -1.65 -12.11
N HIS A 52 -0.72 -0.63 -12.65
CA HIS A 52 -0.32 0.03 -13.91
C HIS A 52 -0.01 -0.95 -15.06
N GLY A 53 -0.78 -2.04 -15.15
CA GLY A 53 -0.58 -3.09 -16.17
C GLY A 53 0.52 -4.10 -15.86
N ASN A 54 1.18 -4.02 -14.71
CA ASN A 54 2.27 -4.91 -14.31
C ASN A 54 1.79 -5.99 -13.34
N ASP A 55 2.22 -7.23 -13.59
CA ASP A 55 1.99 -8.38 -12.70
C ASP A 55 2.82 -8.23 -11.41
N VAL A 56 2.13 -7.98 -10.30
CA VAL A 56 2.79 -7.80 -9.00
C VAL A 56 3.38 -9.12 -8.49
N GLY A 57 2.76 -10.26 -8.80
CA GLY A 57 3.27 -11.59 -8.45
C GLY A 57 4.64 -11.88 -9.03
N ARG A 58 4.90 -11.45 -10.26
CA ARG A 58 6.22 -11.51 -10.88
C ARG A 58 7.20 -10.53 -10.23
N LEU A 59 6.78 -9.28 -10.06
CA LEU A 59 7.63 -8.24 -9.45
C LEU A 59 8.13 -8.64 -8.06
N VAL A 60 7.25 -9.17 -7.20
CA VAL A 60 7.67 -9.59 -5.85
C VAL A 60 8.62 -10.78 -5.90
N ALA A 61 8.44 -11.73 -6.83
CA ALA A 61 9.34 -12.87 -6.97
C ALA A 61 10.74 -12.41 -7.39
N ASP A 62 10.82 -11.55 -8.40
CA ASP A 62 12.09 -11.06 -8.94
C ASP A 62 12.83 -10.20 -7.90
N LEU A 63 12.13 -9.23 -7.27
CA LEU A 63 12.76 -8.24 -6.38
C LEU A 63 13.10 -8.78 -4.99
N SER A 64 12.38 -9.81 -4.53
CA SER A 64 12.67 -10.44 -3.23
C SER A 64 13.64 -11.62 -3.33
N GLY A 65 14.17 -11.91 -4.53
CA GLY A 65 15.02 -13.08 -4.75
C GLY A 65 14.29 -14.40 -4.47
N GLY A 66 12.98 -14.46 -4.74
CA GLY A 66 12.13 -15.63 -4.51
C GLY A 66 11.63 -15.82 -3.07
N ALA A 67 11.95 -14.92 -2.13
CA ALA A 67 11.42 -15.01 -0.76
C ALA A 67 9.89 -14.89 -0.72
N TYR A 68 9.32 -14.11 -1.63
CA TYR A 68 7.89 -14.06 -1.91
C TYR A 68 7.62 -14.55 -3.32
N THR A 69 6.51 -15.24 -3.52
CA THR A 69 6.05 -15.68 -4.84
C THR A 69 4.66 -15.13 -5.12
N GLY A 70 4.18 -15.25 -6.36
CA GLY A 70 2.79 -14.91 -6.70
C GLY A 70 1.73 -15.64 -5.85
N ALA A 71 2.06 -16.77 -5.23
CA ALA A 71 1.16 -17.49 -4.33
C ALA A 71 1.11 -16.92 -2.91
N ALA A 72 2.11 -16.13 -2.51
CA ALA A 72 2.13 -15.45 -1.22
C ALA A 72 1.01 -14.41 -1.13
N ARG A 73 0.59 -14.12 0.10
CA ARG A 73 -0.57 -13.30 0.40
C ARG A 73 -0.16 -11.86 0.73
N ALA A 74 -1.04 -10.94 0.40
CA ALA A 74 -0.74 -9.52 0.36
C ALA A 74 -1.90 -8.68 0.86
N HIS A 75 -1.60 -7.65 1.66
CA HIS A 75 -2.57 -6.67 2.12
C HIS A 75 -2.49 -5.42 1.24
N LEU A 76 -3.60 -5.10 0.56
CA LEU A 76 -3.77 -3.84 -0.16
C LEU A 76 -4.08 -2.74 0.85
N ASP A 77 -3.04 -2.11 1.38
CA ASP A 77 -3.17 -0.97 2.27
C ASP A 77 -2.06 0.06 1.99
N PRO A 78 -2.41 1.28 1.55
CA PRO A 78 -3.77 1.74 1.31
C PRO A 78 -4.31 1.12 0.01
N ASP A 79 -5.59 0.79 -0.01
CA ASP A 79 -6.27 0.29 -1.21
C ASP A 79 -6.78 1.47 -2.05
N LEU A 80 -5.91 2.03 -2.91
CA LEU A 80 -6.20 3.26 -3.66
C LEU A 80 -6.45 3.04 -5.16
N VAL A 81 -5.88 1.98 -5.73
CA VAL A 81 -5.89 1.76 -7.19
C VAL A 81 -7.06 0.83 -7.54
N ALA A 82 -8.15 1.40 -8.06
CA ALA A 82 -9.37 0.65 -8.37
C ALA A 82 -9.11 -0.56 -9.27
N SER A 83 -8.26 -0.40 -10.29
CA SER A 83 -7.91 -1.45 -11.25
C SER A 83 -6.95 -2.51 -10.71
N ALA A 84 -6.40 -2.35 -9.49
CA ALA A 84 -5.36 -3.23 -9.00
C ALA A 84 -5.83 -4.65 -8.68
N PHE A 85 -7.13 -4.82 -8.41
CA PHE A 85 -7.74 -6.08 -8.01
C PHE A 85 -9.25 -6.03 -8.34
N PRO A 86 -9.94 -7.16 -8.60
CA PRO A 86 -11.39 -7.17 -8.82
C PRO A 86 -12.18 -6.53 -7.66
N ARG A 87 -13.05 -5.57 -7.97
CA ARG A 87 -13.79 -4.79 -6.97
C ARG A 87 -15.27 -5.15 -6.93
N LYS A 88 -15.84 -5.11 -5.73
CA LYS A 88 -17.29 -5.16 -5.54
C LYS A 88 -17.90 -3.80 -5.88
N ARG A 89 -19.17 -3.79 -6.29
CA ARG A 89 -19.93 -2.56 -6.52
C ARG A 89 -19.93 -1.70 -5.24
N GLY A 90 -19.67 -0.41 -5.39
CA GLY A 90 -19.59 0.53 -4.25
C GLY A 90 -18.24 0.54 -3.54
N TRP A 91 -17.21 -0.09 -4.11
CA TRP A 91 -15.84 0.08 -3.62
C TRP A 91 -15.44 1.56 -3.60
N CYS A 92 -14.81 1.97 -2.52
CA CYS A 92 -14.15 3.25 -2.38
C CYS A 92 -12.71 3.03 -1.91
N PRO A 93 -11.79 3.98 -2.17
CA PRO A 93 -10.45 3.92 -1.61
C PRO A 93 -10.50 3.85 -0.08
N VAL A 94 -9.73 2.94 0.49
CA VAL A 94 -9.68 2.73 1.94
C VAL A 94 -8.25 2.52 2.41
N PHE A 95 -8.03 2.80 3.68
CA PHE A 95 -6.81 2.41 4.38
C PHE A 95 -7.20 1.86 5.76
N GLY A 96 -6.50 0.82 6.21
CA GLY A 96 -6.75 0.16 7.47
C GLY A 96 -5.76 0.62 8.52
N GLN A 97 -6.23 1.28 9.57
CA GLN A 97 -5.45 1.48 10.80
C GLN A 97 -6.14 0.74 11.92
N ALA A 98 -5.36 0.05 12.75
CA ALA A 98 -5.85 -0.69 13.90
C ALA A 98 -4.93 -0.43 15.09
N GLY A 99 -5.30 -0.91 16.28
CA GLY A 99 -4.43 -0.90 17.45
C GLY A 99 -3.87 0.49 17.82
N GLY A 100 -2.55 0.55 17.97
CA GLY A 100 -1.83 1.74 18.44
C GLY A 100 -1.92 2.90 17.45
N GLU A 101 -1.80 2.63 16.17
CA GLU A 101 -1.84 3.61 15.09
C GLU A 101 -3.21 4.29 15.04
N GLN A 102 -4.29 3.50 15.14
CA GLN A 102 -5.66 4.05 15.22
C GLN A 102 -5.84 4.91 16.47
N THR A 103 -5.26 4.51 17.61
CA THR A 103 -5.32 5.30 18.84
C THR A 103 -4.59 6.64 18.69
N VAL A 104 -3.45 6.67 18.01
CA VAL A 104 -2.72 7.90 17.70
C VAL A 104 -3.56 8.84 16.83
N LEU A 105 -4.18 8.32 15.77
CA LEU A 105 -5.06 9.12 14.90
C LEU A 105 -6.25 9.72 15.66
N ALA A 106 -6.90 8.92 16.51
CA ALA A 106 -8.01 9.38 17.33
C ALA A 106 -7.57 10.48 18.32
N ARG A 107 -6.45 10.28 19.02
CA ARG A 107 -5.89 11.27 19.95
C ARG A 107 -5.44 12.55 19.26
N ALA A 108 -4.93 12.46 18.04
CA ALA A 108 -4.55 13.61 17.23
C ALA A 108 -5.77 14.38 16.70
N GLY A 109 -6.98 13.81 16.79
CA GLY A 109 -8.22 14.41 16.28
C GLY A 109 -8.25 14.44 14.75
N VAL A 110 -7.73 13.39 14.11
CA VAL A 110 -7.75 13.28 12.64
C VAL A 110 -9.18 13.07 12.16
N GLY A 111 -9.61 13.85 11.18
CA GLY A 111 -10.99 13.84 10.68
C GLY A 111 -11.13 14.36 9.25
N ALA A 112 -12.37 14.63 8.85
CA ALA A 112 -12.67 15.14 7.52
C ALA A 112 -11.94 16.47 7.26
N GLY A 113 -11.26 16.57 6.11
CA GLY A 113 -10.44 17.72 5.74
C GLY A 113 -8.94 17.55 6.03
N ASP A 114 -8.55 16.53 6.79
CA ASP A 114 -7.15 16.14 6.93
C ASP A 114 -6.69 15.28 5.73
N VAL A 115 -5.38 15.30 5.45
CA VAL A 115 -4.77 14.64 4.30
C VAL A 115 -3.84 13.53 4.74
N PHE A 116 -4.02 12.33 4.20
CA PHE A 116 -3.03 11.25 4.30
C PHE A 116 -2.08 11.30 3.11
N LEU A 117 -0.78 11.34 3.38
CA LEU A 117 0.26 11.13 2.39
C LEU A 117 0.91 9.77 2.67
N PHE A 118 0.69 8.85 1.74
CA PHE A 118 1.29 7.53 1.78
C PHE A 118 2.62 7.54 1.05
N PHE A 119 3.64 6.92 1.66
CA PHE A 119 4.97 6.82 1.08
C PHE A 119 5.58 5.45 1.37
N GLY A 120 6.59 5.06 0.58
CA GLY A 120 7.22 3.75 0.68
C GLY A 120 8.70 3.81 0.36
N TRP A 121 9.37 2.66 0.42
CA TRP A 121 10.77 2.52 0.01
C TRP A 121 10.84 2.16 -1.47
N PHE A 122 11.52 2.99 -2.27
CA PHE A 122 11.64 2.82 -3.72
C PHE A 122 13.09 2.83 -4.18
N ARG A 123 13.38 2.11 -5.28
CA ARG A 123 14.68 2.10 -5.95
C ARG A 123 14.50 1.92 -7.46
N ARG A 124 15.37 2.57 -8.25
CA ARG A 124 15.54 2.32 -9.70
C ARG A 124 16.40 1.09 -9.94
#